data_AF-A0A370CCP0-F1
#
_entry.id   AF-A0A370CCP0-F1
#
_cell.length_a   1.000
_cell.length_b   1.000
_cell.length_c   1.000
_cell.angle_alpha   90.00
_cell.angle_beta   90.00
_cell.angle_gamma   90.00
#
_symmetry.space_group_name_H-M   'P 1'
#
loop_
_entity.id
_entity.type
_entity.pdbx_description
1 polymer ?
#
loop_
_entity_poly.entity_id
_entity_poly.type
_entity_poly.pdbx_seq_one_letter_code
_entity_poly.pdbx_strand_id
1 'polypeptide(L)'
;MPPKKAVVQEKVLLGRPGNNLKSGIVGLANVGKSTLFQAITKSSLGNPANFPYATIDPEEARVIVPDDRFDWLCEHYKPKSQVPANLTVYDIAGLTRGASTGAGLGNAFLSHIRAVDAIFQVVRCFDDAEIIHVEGDVDPIRDLTIISEELRIKDIEFVEKALENLQKQTKRGGQTLEMKKLREEEATVAKVLEWLKDGKDVRKNEWAPKEVETINPLMLLTAKPVVYLVNLSEKDYIRQKNKYLPKVFEWIKTNSPGDSLIPISVSFEERLTRFESDEAALEECKSLNTKSALPKVITTMRQVLNLASFFTTGTDEVRQWTIRKGIKAPAAAGVIHTDFEKTFIQAVVYNYATLREYGDEAAVKAAGKVMTKGKDYVVEDGDILLIKAGAAREQPTNNSNHHDNSIPPSNRSKVKSSVQRGLRQRFLDTYPGFEPYIEEVLPKKAQLDAVKLYGPPIPTFLHTLSPLPTN
;
A
#
# COMPACT_ATOMS: atom_id res chain seq x y z
N MET A 1 43.36 -13.08 -18.36
CA MET A 1 42.42 -12.65 -17.30
C MET A 1 41.04 -13.19 -17.63
N PRO A 2 40.37 -13.93 -16.75
CA PRO A 2 38.97 -14.27 -16.98
C PRO A 2 38.15 -12.97 -17.06
N PRO A 3 37.13 -12.88 -17.94
CA PRO A 3 36.32 -11.68 -18.05
C PRO A 3 35.66 -11.42 -16.70
N LYS A 4 35.85 -10.22 -16.15
CA LYS A 4 35.11 -9.76 -14.96
C LYS A 4 33.63 -9.96 -15.28
N LYS A 5 32.96 -10.84 -14.53
CA LYS A 5 31.49 -10.96 -14.56
C LYS A 5 30.95 -9.54 -14.49
N ALA A 6 30.17 -9.15 -15.50
CA ALA A 6 29.46 -7.88 -15.48
C ALA A 6 28.66 -7.86 -14.17
N VAL A 7 29.02 -6.94 -13.27
CA VAL A 7 28.27 -6.76 -12.04
C VAL A 7 26.91 -6.22 -12.49
N VAL A 8 25.91 -7.10 -12.52
CA VAL A 8 24.53 -6.69 -12.74
C VAL A 8 24.21 -5.77 -11.58
N GLN A 9 24.19 -4.47 -11.83
CA GLN A 9 23.79 -3.50 -10.81
C GLN A 9 22.34 -3.79 -10.44
N GLU A 10 22.09 -4.09 -9.17
CA GLU A 10 20.73 -4.22 -8.65
C GLU A 10 19.99 -2.92 -8.91
N LYS A 11 18.90 -2.99 -9.68
CA LYS A 11 18.08 -1.84 -10.01
C LYS A 11 17.30 -1.43 -8.76
N VAL A 12 17.76 -0.40 -8.07
CA VAL A 12 17.03 0.18 -6.94
C VAL A 12 15.80 0.90 -7.48
N LEU A 13 14.62 0.52 -7.00
CA LEU A 13 13.36 1.10 -7.44
C LEU A 13 13.10 2.42 -6.71
N LEU A 14 12.62 3.42 -7.46
CA LEU A 14 12.08 4.64 -6.90
C LEU A 14 10.77 4.33 -6.12
N GLY A 15 10.60 4.92 -4.95
CA GLY A 15 9.47 4.72 -4.05
C GLY A 15 9.80 3.90 -2.80
N ARG A 16 8.84 3.82 -1.87
CA ARG A 16 9.06 3.18 -0.56
C ARG A 16 9.44 1.70 -0.68
N PRO A 17 10.34 1.19 0.17
CA PRO A 17 10.54 -0.25 0.31
C PRO A 17 9.31 -0.89 0.97
N GLY A 18 8.98 -2.12 0.57
CA GLY A 18 7.92 -2.93 1.17
C GLY A 18 6.94 -3.53 0.17
N ASN A 19 6.07 -4.40 0.69
CA ASN A 19 5.03 -5.11 -0.07
C ASN A 19 3.62 -4.53 0.16
N ASN A 20 3.43 -3.74 1.22
CA ASN A 20 2.15 -3.14 1.62
C ASN A 20 2.04 -1.72 1.07
N LEU A 21 2.14 -1.59 -0.25
CA LEU A 21 2.07 -0.29 -0.92
C LEU A 21 0.62 0.19 -1.08
N LYS A 22 0.44 1.50 -0.98
CA LYS A 22 -0.86 2.18 -0.95
C LYS A 22 -1.05 3.00 -2.23
N SER A 23 -2.26 3.03 -2.74
CA SER A 23 -2.66 3.89 -3.87
C SER A 23 -3.64 4.95 -3.39
N GLY A 24 -3.60 6.15 -3.96
CA GLY A 24 -4.51 7.25 -3.62
C GLY A 24 -5.24 7.79 -4.84
N ILE A 25 -6.55 8.07 -4.70
CA ILE A 25 -7.36 8.68 -5.76
C ILE A 25 -7.20 10.19 -5.67
N VAL A 26 -6.75 10.81 -6.77
CA VAL A 26 -6.44 12.24 -6.88
C VAL A 26 -7.16 12.81 -8.10
N GLY A 27 -7.57 14.06 -8.01
CA GLY A 27 -8.23 14.79 -9.09
C GLY A 27 -8.86 16.06 -8.53
N LEU A 28 -9.32 16.94 -9.42
CA LEU A 28 -10.07 18.13 -9.00
C LEU A 28 -11.37 17.76 -8.28
N ALA A 29 -12.03 18.71 -7.64
CA ALA A 29 -13.36 18.45 -7.09
C ALA A 29 -14.36 18.10 -8.22
N ASN A 30 -15.38 17.30 -7.89
CA ASN A 30 -16.49 16.94 -8.80
C ASN A 30 -16.09 16.19 -10.09
N VAL A 31 -14.94 15.50 -10.12
CA VAL A 31 -14.52 14.66 -11.26
C VAL A 31 -14.97 13.19 -11.16
N GLY A 32 -15.66 12.81 -10.08
CA GLY A 32 -16.12 11.43 -9.82
C GLY A 32 -15.21 10.59 -8.92
N LYS A 33 -14.37 11.20 -8.06
CA LYS A 33 -13.44 10.48 -7.16
C LYS A 33 -14.15 9.60 -6.14
N SER A 34 -15.05 10.16 -5.34
CA SER A 34 -15.74 9.42 -4.28
C SER A 34 -16.69 8.37 -4.85
N THR A 35 -17.35 8.65 -5.98
CA THR A 35 -18.13 7.65 -6.70
C THR A 35 -17.25 6.50 -7.23
N LEU A 36 -16.06 6.81 -7.75
CA LEU A 36 -15.08 5.77 -8.13
C LEU A 36 -14.63 4.96 -6.92
N PHE A 37 -14.36 5.62 -5.79
CA PHE A 37 -13.99 4.95 -4.55
C PHE A 37 -15.08 4.00 -4.06
N GLN A 38 -16.34 4.41 -4.11
CA GLN A 38 -17.48 3.56 -3.77
C GLN A 38 -17.59 2.36 -4.74
N ALA A 39 -17.48 2.61 -6.04
CA ALA A 39 -17.56 1.56 -7.06
C ALA A 39 -16.41 0.53 -6.92
N ILE A 40 -15.17 0.99 -6.71
CA ILE A 40 -14.01 0.09 -6.59
C ILE A 40 -14.02 -0.71 -5.28
N THR A 41 -14.67 -0.19 -4.24
CA THR A 41 -14.78 -0.85 -2.92
C THR A 41 -16.06 -1.67 -2.77
N LYS A 42 -16.98 -1.61 -3.74
CA LYS A 42 -18.35 -2.13 -3.63
C LYS A 42 -19.05 -1.63 -2.35
N SER A 43 -18.74 -0.41 -1.91
CA SER A 43 -19.26 0.19 -0.68
C SER A 43 -20.50 1.04 -0.95
N SER A 44 -21.48 0.97 -0.05
CA SER A 44 -22.73 1.74 -0.12
C SER A 44 -22.69 3.08 0.63
N LEU A 45 -21.50 3.61 0.93
CA LEU A 45 -21.35 4.86 1.69
C LEU A 45 -21.99 6.04 0.93
N GLY A 46 -22.70 6.90 1.64
CA GLY A 46 -23.44 8.03 1.06
C GLY A 46 -22.52 9.03 0.37
N ASN A 47 -22.88 9.46 -0.83
CA ASN A 47 -22.13 10.41 -1.66
C ASN A 47 -22.32 11.86 -1.16
N PRO A 48 -21.29 12.56 -0.64
CA PRO A 48 -21.38 13.99 -0.32
C PRO A 48 -21.16 14.81 -1.61
N ALA A 49 -22.07 14.69 -2.58
CA ALA A 49 -21.89 15.20 -3.94
C ALA A 49 -21.72 16.74 -4.06
N ASN A 50 -21.99 17.53 -3.02
CA ASN A 50 -22.14 18.99 -3.13
C ASN A 50 -21.31 19.84 -2.14
N PHE A 51 -20.34 19.27 -1.41
CA PHE A 51 -19.52 20.02 -0.44
C PHE A 51 -18.02 19.96 -0.75
N PRO A 52 -17.49 20.82 -1.64
CA PRO A 52 -16.08 20.80 -2.06
C PRO A 52 -15.06 21.22 -0.98
N TYR A 53 -15.52 21.60 0.22
CA TYR A 53 -14.67 22.13 1.31
C TYR A 53 -14.80 21.37 2.64
N ALA A 54 -15.43 20.19 2.68
CA ALA A 54 -15.50 19.40 3.91
C ALA A 54 -14.16 18.69 4.18
N THR A 55 -13.60 18.90 5.38
CA THR A 55 -12.42 18.16 5.86
C THR A 55 -12.86 16.73 6.22
N ILE A 56 -12.65 15.78 5.31
CA ILE A 56 -12.87 14.36 5.56
C ILE A 56 -11.48 13.70 5.61
N ASP A 57 -11.16 13.02 6.70
CA ASP A 57 -9.95 12.21 6.80
C ASP A 57 -9.93 11.15 5.67
N PRO A 58 -8.76 10.79 5.09
CA PRO A 58 -8.72 9.85 3.98
C PRO A 58 -9.29 8.49 4.36
N GLU A 59 -10.29 8.03 3.63
CA GLU A 59 -10.88 6.70 3.82
C GLU A 59 -9.97 5.64 3.21
N GLU A 60 -9.60 4.62 4.00
CA GLU A 60 -8.84 3.46 3.54
C GLU A 60 -9.79 2.32 3.17
N ALA A 61 -9.60 1.72 2.00
CA ALA A 61 -10.26 0.48 1.64
C ALA A 61 -9.28 -0.54 1.04
N ARG A 62 -9.61 -1.82 1.24
CA ARG A 62 -8.90 -2.95 0.64
C ARG A 62 -9.74 -3.53 -0.47
N VAL A 63 -9.21 -3.48 -1.69
CA VAL A 63 -9.88 -3.96 -2.89
C VAL A 63 -9.28 -5.29 -3.29
N ILE A 64 -10.13 -6.29 -3.52
CA ILE A 64 -9.71 -7.60 -4.00
C ILE A 64 -9.10 -7.47 -5.39
N VAL A 65 -7.99 -8.16 -5.62
CA VAL A 65 -7.29 -8.13 -6.89
C VAL A 65 -7.82 -9.25 -7.77
N PRO A 66 -8.41 -8.94 -8.94
CA PRO A 66 -8.87 -9.97 -9.85
C PRO A 66 -7.66 -10.68 -10.49
N ASP A 67 -7.64 -12.02 -10.41
CA ASP A 67 -6.57 -12.87 -10.94
C ASP A 67 -7.13 -14.25 -11.31
N ASP A 68 -7.34 -14.49 -12.62
CA ASP A 68 -7.86 -15.76 -13.15
C ASP A 68 -7.02 -16.98 -12.70
N ARG A 69 -5.74 -16.77 -12.36
CA ARG A 69 -4.87 -17.83 -11.85
C ARG A 69 -5.32 -18.27 -10.46
N PHE A 70 -5.63 -17.30 -9.59
CA PHE A 70 -6.14 -17.57 -8.25
C PHE A 70 -7.48 -18.30 -8.33
N ASP A 71 -8.40 -17.82 -9.17
CA ASP A 71 -9.72 -18.43 -9.34
C ASP A 71 -9.61 -19.89 -9.80
N TRP A 72 -8.73 -20.16 -10.78
CA TRP A 72 -8.47 -21.54 -11.20
C TRP A 72 -7.86 -22.41 -10.11
N LEU A 73 -6.92 -21.89 -9.32
CA LEU A 73 -6.33 -22.63 -8.20
C LEU A 73 -7.39 -22.97 -7.15
N CYS A 74 -8.30 -22.04 -6.85
CA CYS A 74 -9.43 -22.27 -5.96
C CYS A 74 -10.37 -23.34 -6.51
N GLU A 75 -10.70 -23.31 -7.81
CA GLU A 75 -11.52 -24.33 -8.47
C GLU A 75 -10.84 -25.71 -8.45
N HIS A 76 -9.53 -25.74 -8.68
CA HIS A 76 -8.74 -26.97 -8.75
C HIS A 76 -8.59 -27.64 -7.38
N TYR A 77 -8.20 -26.90 -6.35
CA TYR A 77 -7.93 -27.43 -5.01
C TYR A 77 -9.16 -27.50 -4.10
N LYS A 78 -10.22 -26.73 -4.40
CA LYS A 78 -11.45 -26.61 -3.58
C LYS A 78 -11.14 -26.42 -2.09
N PRO A 79 -10.33 -25.40 -1.73
CA PRO A 79 -9.87 -25.23 -0.36
C PRO A 79 -11.00 -24.80 0.57
N LYS A 80 -10.82 -25.03 1.88
CA LYS A 80 -11.72 -24.50 2.92
C LYS A 80 -11.63 -22.97 3.03
N SER A 81 -10.45 -22.40 2.78
CA SER A 81 -10.15 -20.96 2.85
C SER A 81 -9.62 -20.46 1.50
N GLN A 82 -10.17 -19.36 1.00
CA GLN A 82 -9.73 -18.69 -0.22
C GLN A 82 -9.33 -17.26 0.13
N VAL A 83 -8.05 -16.93 0.02
CA VAL A 83 -7.53 -15.61 0.41
C VAL A 83 -6.86 -14.92 -0.78
N PRO A 84 -7.60 -14.05 -1.50
CA PRO A 84 -7.02 -13.30 -2.61
C PRO A 84 -6.09 -12.19 -2.10
N ALA A 85 -5.27 -11.66 -3.00
CA ALA A 85 -4.47 -10.49 -2.71
C ALA A 85 -5.34 -9.22 -2.72
N ASN A 86 -4.91 -8.21 -1.96
CA ASN A 86 -5.58 -6.93 -1.86
C ASN A 86 -4.70 -5.79 -2.37
N LEU A 87 -5.33 -4.78 -2.97
CA LEU A 87 -4.76 -3.47 -3.23
C LEU A 87 -5.36 -2.48 -2.22
N THR A 88 -4.51 -1.76 -1.49
CA THR A 88 -4.97 -0.69 -0.59
C THR A 88 -5.19 0.60 -1.37
N VAL A 89 -6.39 1.15 -1.27
CA VAL A 89 -6.81 2.38 -1.95
C VAL A 89 -7.27 3.39 -0.90
N TYR A 90 -6.83 4.65 -1.04
CA TYR A 90 -7.28 5.78 -0.26
C TYR A 90 -8.10 6.74 -1.11
N ASP A 91 -9.27 7.18 -0.63
CA ASP A 91 -9.93 8.36 -1.18
C ASP A 91 -9.22 9.61 -0.63
N ILE A 92 -8.69 10.44 -1.51
CA ILE A 92 -8.06 11.70 -1.13
C ILE A 92 -8.98 12.82 -1.60
N ALA A 93 -9.26 13.77 -0.70
CA ALA A 93 -10.17 14.90 -0.93
C ALA A 93 -9.89 15.67 -2.24
N GLY A 94 -10.81 16.48 -2.75
CA GLY A 94 -10.57 17.22 -3.99
C GLY A 94 -9.40 18.20 -3.92
N LEU A 95 -8.54 18.21 -4.94
CA LEU A 95 -7.57 19.30 -5.12
C LEU A 95 -8.29 20.54 -5.68
N THR A 96 -8.00 21.71 -5.14
CA THR A 96 -8.33 23.02 -5.71
C THR A 96 -7.03 23.75 -6.09
N ARG A 97 -7.11 24.67 -7.06
CA ARG A 97 -5.99 25.54 -7.44
C ARG A 97 -5.48 26.34 -6.21
N GLY A 98 -4.17 26.54 -6.10
CA GLY A 98 -3.54 27.24 -4.99
C GLY A 98 -3.30 26.37 -3.75
N ALA A 99 -3.37 25.04 -3.89
CA ALA A 99 -3.17 24.12 -2.77
C ALA A 99 -1.76 24.20 -2.20
N SER A 100 -0.75 24.43 -3.04
CA SER A 100 0.65 24.59 -2.64
C SER A 100 0.89 25.85 -1.82
N THR A 101 0.22 26.95 -2.15
CA THR A 101 0.36 28.28 -1.52
C THR A 101 -0.50 28.45 -0.25
N GLY A 102 -1.26 27.43 0.14
CA GLY A 102 -2.07 27.43 1.37
C GLY A 102 -3.47 28.04 1.21
N ALA A 103 -3.96 28.23 -0.02
CA ALA A 103 -5.36 28.56 -0.23
C ALA A 103 -6.24 27.33 0.08
N GLY A 104 -7.14 27.45 1.07
CA GLY A 104 -8.07 26.39 1.45
C GLY A 104 -7.42 25.18 2.15
N LEU A 105 -7.97 23.98 1.92
CA LEU A 105 -7.54 22.69 2.53
C LEU A 105 -6.32 22.04 1.85
N GLY A 106 -5.64 22.74 0.94
CA GLY A 106 -4.65 22.16 0.03
C GLY A 106 -3.40 21.54 0.68
N ASN A 107 -2.91 22.10 1.80
CA ASN A 107 -1.75 21.52 2.50
C ASN A 107 -2.08 20.16 3.15
N ALA A 108 -3.29 19.98 3.67
CA ALA A 108 -3.74 18.70 4.21
C ALA A 108 -3.82 17.65 3.10
N PHE A 109 -4.38 18.02 1.95
CA PHE A 109 -4.45 17.17 0.75
C PHE A 109 -3.08 16.64 0.29
N LEU A 110 -2.09 17.54 0.16
CA LEU A 110 -0.74 17.15 -0.26
C LEU A 110 -0.05 16.24 0.76
N SER A 111 -0.37 16.39 2.06
CA SER A 111 0.12 15.49 3.10
C SER A 111 -0.44 14.06 2.96
N HIS A 112 -1.70 13.93 2.54
CA HIS A 112 -2.33 12.63 2.27
C HIS A 112 -1.77 11.95 1.02
N ILE A 113 -1.48 12.70 -0.06
CA ILE A 113 -0.76 12.15 -1.21
C ILE A 113 0.63 11.66 -0.78
N ARG A 114 1.32 12.38 0.11
CA ARG A 114 2.62 11.94 0.62
C ARG A 114 2.53 10.59 1.33
N ALA A 115 1.40 10.29 1.99
CA ALA A 115 1.16 9.04 2.70
C ALA A 115 0.94 7.82 1.79
N VAL A 116 0.56 7.99 0.53
CA VAL A 116 0.40 6.90 -0.45
C VAL A 116 1.69 6.68 -1.28
N ASP A 117 1.73 5.60 -2.07
CA ASP A 117 2.90 5.21 -2.86
C ASP A 117 2.68 5.38 -4.38
N ALA A 118 1.43 5.37 -4.84
CA ALA A 118 1.04 5.64 -6.22
C ALA A 118 -0.29 6.41 -6.31
N ILE A 119 -0.56 6.99 -7.47
CA ILE A 119 -1.71 7.88 -7.68
C ILE A 119 -2.62 7.33 -8.80
N PHE A 120 -3.90 7.19 -8.50
CA PHE A 120 -4.95 7.17 -9.51
C PHE A 120 -5.38 8.61 -9.79
N GLN A 121 -5.01 9.17 -10.94
CA GLN A 121 -5.39 10.52 -11.30
C GLN A 121 -6.67 10.51 -12.15
N VAL A 122 -7.79 10.89 -11.54
CA VAL A 122 -9.10 10.98 -12.20
C VAL A 122 -9.20 12.29 -12.97
N VAL A 123 -9.50 12.19 -14.27
CA VAL A 123 -9.63 13.31 -15.19
C VAL A 123 -11.07 13.34 -15.70
N ARG A 124 -11.80 14.44 -15.45
CA ARG A 124 -13.16 14.61 -15.97
C ARG A 124 -13.11 14.79 -17.48
N CYS A 125 -13.85 14.00 -18.23
CA CYS A 125 -13.97 14.08 -19.70
C CYS A 125 -15.42 13.89 -20.16
N PHE A 126 -16.37 14.36 -19.33
CA PHE A 126 -17.78 14.39 -19.62
C PHE A 126 -18.36 15.77 -19.32
N ASP A 127 -19.31 16.20 -20.16
CA ASP A 127 -20.14 17.36 -19.89
C ASP A 127 -21.39 16.92 -19.14
N ASP A 128 -21.73 17.63 -18.07
CA ASP A 128 -22.99 17.45 -17.34
C ASP A 128 -23.40 18.81 -16.81
N ALA A 129 -24.63 19.23 -17.15
CA ALA A 129 -25.15 20.55 -16.78
C ALA A 129 -25.44 20.66 -15.27
N GLU A 130 -25.61 19.54 -14.57
CA GLU A 130 -25.88 19.52 -13.13
C GLU A 130 -24.59 19.54 -12.31
N ILE A 131 -23.44 19.24 -12.91
CA ILE A 131 -22.15 19.12 -12.20
C ILE A 131 -21.26 20.31 -12.50
N ILE A 132 -21.19 21.25 -11.55
CA ILE A 132 -20.37 22.45 -11.63
C ILE A 132 -18.88 22.09 -11.59
N HIS A 133 -18.11 22.62 -12.56
CA HIS A 133 -16.66 22.54 -12.56
C HIS A 133 -16.07 23.66 -11.69
N VAL A 134 -15.07 23.35 -10.87
CA VAL A 134 -14.40 24.33 -9.98
C VAL A 134 -13.83 25.52 -10.76
N GLU A 135 -13.41 25.26 -11.99
CA GLU A 135 -12.77 26.23 -12.88
C GLU A 135 -13.72 26.73 -14.00
N GLY A 136 -15.03 26.64 -13.80
CA GLY A 136 -16.06 27.07 -14.75
C GLY A 136 -16.38 26.02 -15.81
N ASP A 137 -15.68 26.03 -16.94
CA ASP A 137 -15.89 25.08 -18.04
C ASP A 137 -15.06 23.79 -17.87
N VAL A 138 -15.49 22.70 -18.51
CA VAL A 138 -14.75 21.43 -18.52
C VAL A 138 -13.57 21.50 -19.50
N ASP A 139 -12.35 21.60 -18.96
CA ASP A 139 -11.10 21.55 -19.72
C ASP A 139 -10.10 20.57 -19.06
N PRO A 140 -10.04 19.32 -19.55
CA PRO A 140 -9.18 18.28 -18.98
C PRO A 140 -7.70 18.59 -19.07
N ILE A 141 -7.26 19.39 -20.04
CA ILE A 141 -5.85 19.72 -20.27
C ILE A 141 -5.37 20.72 -19.23
N ARG A 142 -6.20 21.74 -18.96
CA ARG A 142 -5.99 22.67 -17.87
C ARG A 142 -5.93 21.92 -16.54
N ASP A 143 -6.85 20.99 -16.29
CA ASP A 143 -6.93 20.27 -15.02
C ASP A 143 -5.71 19.37 -14.78
N LEU A 144 -5.25 18.67 -15.82
CA LEU A 144 -4.00 17.89 -15.80
C LEU A 144 -2.79 18.78 -15.48
N THR A 145 -2.74 19.96 -16.11
CA THR A 145 -1.66 20.93 -15.92
C THR A 145 -1.63 21.47 -14.50
N ILE A 146 -2.80 21.88 -13.95
CA ILE A 146 -2.93 22.36 -12.56
C ILE A 146 -2.39 21.31 -11.58
N ILE A 147 -2.86 20.06 -11.66
CA ILE A 147 -2.42 19.01 -10.73
C ILE A 147 -0.90 18.80 -10.85
N SER A 148 -0.39 18.71 -12.09
CA SER A 148 1.02 18.47 -12.35
C SER A 148 1.93 19.58 -11.81
N GLU A 149 1.53 20.85 -11.99
CA GLU A 149 2.25 22.01 -11.49
C GLU A 149 2.20 22.11 -9.95
N GLU A 150 1.04 21.90 -9.33
CA GLU A 150 0.89 21.96 -7.87
C GLU A 150 1.76 20.92 -7.15
N LEU A 151 1.84 19.70 -7.69
CA LEU A 151 2.72 18.65 -7.16
C LEU A 151 4.20 19.04 -7.29
N ARG A 152 4.61 19.59 -8.45
CA ARG A 152 5.99 20.05 -8.67
C ARG A 152 6.36 21.22 -7.77
N ILE A 153 5.52 22.24 -7.66
CA ILE A 153 5.75 23.40 -6.81
C ILE A 153 6.00 22.94 -5.37
N LYS A 154 5.19 21.99 -4.87
CA LYS A 154 5.38 21.48 -3.51
C LYS A 154 6.65 20.68 -3.33
N ASP A 155 7.04 19.89 -4.33
CA ASP A 155 8.33 19.18 -4.29
C ASP A 155 9.51 20.16 -4.37
N ILE A 156 9.43 21.24 -5.15
CA ILE A 156 10.45 22.30 -5.21
C ILE A 156 10.65 22.92 -3.82
N GLU A 157 9.57 23.37 -3.16
CA GLU A 157 9.65 23.94 -1.80
C GLU A 157 10.29 22.98 -0.80
N PHE A 158 9.97 21.68 -0.92
CA PHE A 158 10.49 20.65 -0.03
C PHE A 158 11.98 20.37 -0.28
N VAL A 159 12.37 20.25 -1.55
CA VAL A 159 13.74 19.97 -1.98
C VAL A 159 14.65 21.18 -1.70
N GLU A 160 14.18 22.42 -1.84
CA GLU A 160 14.94 23.62 -1.48
C GLU A 160 15.32 23.63 0.01
N LYS A 161 14.36 23.31 0.89
CA LYS A 161 14.62 23.20 2.33
C LYS A 161 15.58 22.06 2.65
N ALA A 162 15.43 20.91 1.98
CA ALA A 162 16.35 19.78 2.15
C ALA A 162 17.78 20.14 1.71
N LEU A 163 17.92 20.83 0.58
CA LEU A 163 19.20 21.29 0.05
C LEU A 163 19.87 22.31 0.98
N GLU A 164 19.12 23.28 1.51
CA GLU A 164 19.65 24.28 2.46
C GLU A 164 20.21 23.60 3.72
N ASN A 165 19.50 22.59 4.24
CA ASN A 165 19.95 21.83 5.40
C ASN A 165 21.23 21.01 5.12
N LEU A 166 21.33 20.40 3.94
CA LEU A 166 22.53 19.68 3.52
C LEU A 166 23.71 20.63 3.35
N GLN A 167 23.52 21.79 2.71
CA GLN A 167 24.55 22.82 2.53
C GLN A 167 25.10 23.33 3.87
N LYS A 168 24.26 23.47 4.90
CA LYS A 168 24.71 23.84 6.25
C LYS A 168 25.61 22.78 6.87
N GLN A 169 25.32 21.49 6.62
CA GLN A 169 26.12 20.38 7.13
C GLN A 169 27.45 20.25 6.37
N THR A 170 27.43 20.39 5.04
CA THR A 170 28.62 20.24 4.19
C THR A 170 29.60 21.41 4.28
N LYS A 171 29.11 22.62 4.60
CA LYS A 171 29.93 23.82 4.85
C LYS A 171 30.99 23.65 5.95
N ARG A 172 30.79 22.75 6.92
CA ARG A 172 31.76 22.50 8.01
C ARG A 172 33.08 21.92 7.49
N GLY A 173 33.12 21.44 6.24
CA GLY A 173 34.33 20.90 5.62
C GLY A 173 34.74 19.54 6.18
N GLY A 174 35.85 19.00 5.67
CA GLY A 174 36.39 17.69 6.10
C GLY A 174 36.52 16.67 4.97
N GLN A 175 37.41 15.70 5.20
CA GLN A 175 37.73 14.59 4.27
C GLN A 175 37.22 13.23 4.79
N THR A 176 36.39 13.22 5.83
CA THR A 176 35.82 11.98 6.36
C THR A 176 34.88 11.33 5.34
N LEU A 177 34.70 10.01 5.45
CA LEU A 177 33.80 9.24 4.58
C LEU A 177 32.36 9.75 4.66
N GLU A 178 31.92 10.16 5.86
CA GLU A 178 30.61 10.75 6.11
C GLU A 178 30.42 12.09 5.37
N MET A 179 31.40 12.99 5.45
CA MET A 179 31.35 14.26 4.71
C MET A 179 31.34 14.06 3.20
N LYS A 180 32.00 13.01 2.69
CA LYS A 180 31.92 12.66 1.27
C LYS A 180 30.50 12.22 0.89
N LYS A 181 29.84 11.39 1.70
CA LYS A 181 28.45 10.98 1.49
C LYS A 181 27.49 12.17 1.49
N LEU A 182 27.61 13.08 2.47
CA LEU A 182 26.78 14.28 2.53
C LEU A 182 26.92 15.19 1.30
N ARG A 183 28.14 15.29 0.74
CA ARG A 183 28.36 16.03 -0.52
C ARG A 183 27.75 15.32 -1.74
N GLU A 184 27.81 13.99 -1.79
CA GLU A 184 27.15 13.20 -2.84
C GLU A 184 25.62 13.34 -2.76
N GLU A 185 25.06 13.34 -1.54
CA GLU A 185 23.64 13.60 -1.29
C GLU A 185 23.25 15.03 -1.69
N GLU A 186 24.02 16.04 -1.28
CA GLU A 186 23.80 17.45 -1.66
C GLU A 186 23.77 17.61 -3.18
N ALA A 187 24.73 17.04 -3.90
CA ALA A 187 24.78 17.09 -5.36
C ALA A 187 23.56 16.42 -6.00
N THR A 188 23.10 15.29 -5.45
CA THR A 188 21.89 14.61 -5.92
C THR A 188 20.64 15.45 -5.68
N VAL A 189 20.49 16.04 -4.49
CA VAL A 189 19.35 16.90 -4.15
C VAL A 189 19.33 18.17 -5.00
N ALA A 190 20.50 18.76 -5.28
CA ALA A 190 20.61 19.89 -6.19
C ALA A 190 20.17 19.53 -7.62
N LYS A 191 20.62 18.38 -8.14
CA LYS A 191 20.20 17.86 -9.45
C LYS A 191 18.68 17.63 -9.52
N VAL A 192 18.08 17.09 -8.46
CA VAL A 192 16.61 16.91 -8.35
C VAL A 192 15.89 18.26 -8.39
N LEU A 193 16.42 19.27 -7.70
CA LEU A 193 15.84 20.62 -7.70
C LEU A 193 15.85 21.25 -9.09
N GLU A 194 16.97 21.17 -9.79
CA GLU A 194 17.09 21.65 -11.18
C GLU A 194 16.10 20.93 -12.09
N TRP A 195 16.00 19.61 -11.98
CA TRP A 195 15.06 18.80 -12.76
C TRP A 195 13.59 19.23 -12.55
N LEU A 196 13.21 19.50 -11.31
CA LEU A 196 11.87 19.97 -10.96
C LEU A 196 11.61 21.38 -11.50
N LYS A 197 12.59 22.29 -11.40
CA LYS A 197 12.50 23.67 -11.92
C LYS A 197 12.40 23.73 -13.44
N ASP A 198 12.96 22.73 -14.13
CA ASP A 198 12.78 22.47 -15.56
C ASP A 198 11.35 22.03 -15.95
N GLY A 199 10.44 21.91 -14.98
CA GLY A 199 9.05 21.50 -15.22
C GLY A 199 8.86 19.99 -15.37
N LYS A 200 9.83 19.16 -14.94
CA LYS A 200 9.82 17.71 -15.14
C LYS A 200 9.56 16.97 -13.83
N ASP A 201 8.76 15.91 -13.90
CA ASP A 201 8.46 15.06 -12.74
C ASP A 201 9.66 14.16 -12.42
N VAL A 202 9.94 13.95 -11.12
CA VAL A 202 11.10 13.14 -10.66
C VAL A 202 11.03 11.71 -11.17
N ARG A 203 9.83 11.12 -11.30
CA ARG A 203 9.65 9.75 -11.83
C ARG A 203 10.08 9.57 -13.30
N LYS A 204 10.30 10.66 -14.03
CA LYS A 204 10.59 10.64 -15.48
C LYS A 204 12.07 10.69 -15.83
N ASN A 205 12.94 10.84 -14.84
CA ASN A 205 14.38 10.77 -15.05
C ASN A 205 14.91 9.36 -14.76
N GLU A 206 16.00 8.98 -15.43
CA GLU A 206 16.78 7.80 -15.08
C GLU A 206 17.83 8.17 -14.02
N TRP A 207 17.54 7.82 -12.77
CA TRP A 207 18.43 8.04 -11.63
C TRP A 207 19.35 6.84 -11.43
N ALA A 208 20.62 7.11 -11.09
CA ALA A 208 21.55 6.06 -10.70
C ALA A 208 21.11 5.42 -9.37
N PRO A 209 21.46 4.14 -9.08
CA PRO A 209 21.02 3.46 -7.86
C PRO A 209 21.28 4.23 -6.56
N LYS A 210 22.46 4.85 -6.44
CA LYS A 210 22.82 5.72 -5.31
C LYS A 210 21.96 6.98 -5.23
N GLU A 211 21.63 7.58 -6.37
CA GLU A 211 20.75 8.75 -6.42
C GLU A 211 19.35 8.37 -5.93
N VAL A 212 18.84 7.20 -6.33
CA VAL A 212 17.55 6.67 -5.87
C VAL A 212 17.53 6.47 -4.35
N GLU A 213 18.63 5.95 -3.77
CA GLU A 213 18.77 5.82 -2.32
C GLU A 213 18.69 7.17 -1.58
N THR A 214 19.19 8.25 -2.18
CA THR A 214 19.05 9.62 -1.66
C THR A 214 17.65 10.20 -1.88
N ILE A 215 17.01 9.90 -3.01
CA ILE A 215 15.69 10.45 -3.37
C ILE A 215 14.56 9.79 -2.57
N ASN A 216 14.61 8.48 -2.35
CA ASN A 216 13.54 7.73 -1.68
C ASN A 216 13.16 8.30 -0.29
N PRO A 217 14.11 8.66 0.60
CA PRO A 217 13.81 9.32 1.88
C PRO A 217 13.08 10.66 1.77
N LEU A 218 13.21 11.39 0.66
CA LEU A 218 12.54 12.67 0.45
C LEU A 218 11.03 12.52 0.23
N MET A 219 10.56 11.31 -0.13
CA MET A 219 9.14 10.99 -0.28
C MET A 219 8.40 11.96 -1.21
N LEU A 220 9.05 12.36 -2.30
CA LEU A 220 8.56 13.36 -3.26
C LEU A 220 7.26 12.91 -3.91
N LEU A 221 6.37 13.87 -4.17
CA LEU A 221 5.06 13.62 -4.76
C LEU A 221 5.19 13.18 -6.24
N THR A 222 6.05 13.87 -6.99
CA THR A 222 6.35 13.63 -8.41
C THR A 222 7.21 12.39 -8.66
N ALA A 223 7.75 11.77 -7.60
CA ALA A 223 8.41 10.47 -7.68
C ALA A 223 7.43 9.28 -7.70
N LYS A 224 6.19 9.50 -7.26
CA LYS A 224 5.13 8.47 -7.23
C LYS A 224 4.64 8.21 -8.64
N PRO A 225 4.46 6.94 -9.04
CA PRO A 225 3.93 6.63 -10.35
C PRO A 225 2.41 6.89 -10.40
N VAL A 226 1.91 7.14 -11.62
CA VAL A 226 0.54 7.62 -11.86
C VAL A 226 -0.17 6.72 -12.87
N VAL A 227 -1.45 6.42 -12.60
CA VAL A 227 -2.39 5.83 -13.56
C VAL A 227 -3.50 6.86 -13.81
N TYR A 228 -3.61 7.33 -15.05
CA TYR A 228 -4.64 8.29 -15.45
C TYR A 228 -5.96 7.56 -15.73
N LEU A 229 -7.01 7.94 -15.02
CA LEU A 229 -8.37 7.45 -15.19
C LEU A 229 -9.21 8.52 -15.87
N VAL A 230 -9.46 8.34 -17.16
CA VAL A 230 -10.21 9.30 -17.98
C VAL A 230 -11.69 9.00 -17.82
N ASN A 231 -12.37 9.76 -16.96
CA ASN A 231 -13.77 9.55 -16.63
C ASN A 231 -14.67 10.11 -17.72
N LEU A 232 -15.39 9.23 -18.40
CA LEU A 232 -16.30 9.50 -19.50
C LEU A 232 -17.76 9.33 -19.06
N SER A 233 -18.68 9.91 -19.84
CA SER A 233 -20.08 9.52 -19.72
C SER A 233 -20.25 8.06 -20.12
N GLU A 234 -21.27 7.41 -19.59
CA GLU A 234 -21.59 6.01 -19.92
C GLU A 234 -21.76 5.80 -21.43
N LYS A 235 -22.45 6.73 -22.09
CA LYS A 235 -22.64 6.74 -23.54
C LYS A 235 -21.32 6.77 -24.31
N ASP A 236 -20.38 7.62 -23.88
CA ASP A 236 -19.08 7.81 -24.53
C ASP A 236 -18.16 6.60 -24.32
N TYR A 237 -18.23 6.00 -23.14
CA TYR A 237 -17.52 4.79 -22.79
C TYR A 237 -18.02 3.59 -23.61
N ILE A 238 -19.33 3.34 -23.66
CA ILE A 238 -19.90 2.22 -24.43
C ILE A 238 -19.56 2.35 -25.93
N ARG A 239 -19.73 3.55 -26.51
CA ARG A 239 -19.43 3.77 -27.94
C ARG A 239 -17.93 3.88 -28.26
N GLN A 240 -17.06 3.88 -27.25
CA GLN A 240 -15.61 4.05 -27.36
C GLN A 240 -15.18 5.33 -28.12
N LYS A 241 -15.90 6.44 -27.92
CA LYS A 241 -15.60 7.74 -28.57
C LYS A 241 -15.92 8.91 -27.64
N ASN A 242 -14.95 9.80 -27.48
CA ASN A 242 -15.08 11.02 -26.66
C ASN A 242 -14.27 12.18 -27.28
N LYS A 243 -14.79 13.40 -27.16
CA LYS A 243 -14.18 14.61 -27.75
C LYS A 243 -12.90 15.07 -27.07
N TYR A 244 -12.69 14.72 -25.80
CA TYR A 244 -11.53 15.11 -25.00
C TYR A 244 -10.40 14.09 -25.04
N LEU A 245 -10.74 12.80 -25.14
CA LEU A 245 -9.80 11.69 -25.03
C LEU A 245 -8.54 11.83 -25.93
N PRO A 246 -8.63 12.24 -27.21
CA PRO A 246 -7.43 12.43 -28.04
C PRO A 246 -6.50 13.52 -27.51
N LYS A 247 -7.05 14.62 -27.00
CA LYS A 247 -6.25 15.73 -26.43
C LYS A 247 -5.55 15.29 -25.14
N VAL A 248 -6.27 14.56 -24.29
CA VAL A 248 -5.72 14.02 -23.03
C VAL A 248 -4.59 13.02 -23.31
N PHE A 249 -4.78 12.13 -24.29
CA PHE A 249 -3.74 11.20 -24.71
C PHE A 249 -2.47 11.92 -25.18
N GLU A 250 -2.60 12.94 -26.02
CA GLU A 250 -1.45 13.70 -26.53
C GLU A 250 -0.73 14.48 -25.41
N TRP A 251 -1.48 15.05 -24.47
CA TRP A 251 -0.89 15.72 -23.31
C TRP A 251 -0.10 14.74 -22.43
N ILE A 252 -0.65 13.54 -22.15
CA ILE A 252 0.04 12.52 -21.34
C ILE A 252 1.28 12.01 -22.07
N LYS A 253 1.20 11.80 -23.38
CA LYS A 253 2.34 11.38 -24.20
C LYS A 253 3.50 12.38 -24.15
N THR A 254 3.17 13.68 -24.14
CA THR A 254 4.17 14.76 -24.14
C THR A 254 4.74 15.03 -22.74
N ASN A 255 3.88 15.14 -21.73
CA ASN A 255 4.28 15.60 -20.39
C ASN A 255 4.60 14.45 -19.43
N SER A 256 3.99 13.28 -19.65
CA SER A 256 4.06 12.12 -18.77
C SER A 256 4.32 10.81 -19.55
N PRO A 257 5.34 10.75 -20.43
CA PRO A 257 5.55 9.59 -21.30
C PRO A 257 5.68 8.29 -20.49
N GLY A 258 5.01 7.23 -20.97
CA GLY A 258 5.00 5.90 -20.35
C GLY A 258 3.98 5.70 -19.21
N ASP A 259 3.30 6.74 -18.74
CA ASP A 259 2.23 6.56 -17.74
C ASP A 259 0.98 5.91 -18.37
N SER A 260 0.29 5.08 -17.59
CA SER A 260 -0.89 4.35 -18.07
C SER A 260 -2.11 5.26 -18.14
N LEU A 261 -2.88 5.14 -19.22
CA LEU A 261 -4.16 5.83 -19.42
C LEU A 261 -5.27 4.78 -19.59
N ILE A 262 -6.30 4.86 -18.75
CA ILE A 262 -7.45 3.97 -18.80
C ILE A 262 -8.73 4.82 -18.92
N PRO A 263 -9.44 4.76 -20.05
CA PRO A 263 -10.81 5.27 -20.13
C PRO A 263 -11.72 4.46 -19.20
N ILE A 264 -12.55 5.15 -18.44
CA ILE A 264 -13.53 4.58 -17.52
C ILE A 264 -14.81 5.40 -17.59
N SER A 265 -15.96 4.81 -17.26
CA SER A 265 -17.14 5.59 -16.92
C SER A 265 -17.52 5.26 -15.48
N VAL A 266 -17.29 6.21 -14.58
CA VAL A 266 -17.57 6.01 -13.16
C VAL A 266 -19.07 5.81 -12.92
N SER A 267 -19.93 6.49 -13.68
CA SER A 267 -21.38 6.28 -13.63
C SER A 267 -21.78 4.87 -14.05
N PHE A 268 -21.12 4.31 -15.07
CA PHE A 268 -21.36 2.94 -15.51
C PHE A 268 -20.88 1.93 -14.46
N GLU A 269 -19.68 2.12 -13.89
CA GLU A 269 -19.19 1.24 -12.82
C GLU A 269 -20.10 1.29 -11.58
N GLU A 270 -20.55 2.48 -11.18
CA GLU A 270 -21.51 2.63 -10.09
C GLU A 270 -22.81 1.87 -10.38
N ARG A 271 -23.34 1.98 -11.61
CA ARG A 271 -24.53 1.24 -12.04
C ARG A 271 -24.31 -0.27 -11.97
N LEU A 272 -23.13 -0.75 -12.37
CA LEU A 272 -22.78 -2.18 -12.28
C LEU A 272 -22.76 -2.67 -10.82
N THR A 273 -22.36 -1.83 -9.85
CA THR A 273 -22.37 -2.24 -8.44
C THR A 273 -23.75 -2.40 -7.83
N ARG A 274 -24.81 -1.91 -8.50
CA ARG A 274 -26.19 -2.00 -8.03
C ARG A 274 -26.89 -3.30 -8.46
N PHE A 275 -26.26 -4.11 -9.31
CA PHE A 275 -26.78 -5.43 -9.62
C PHE A 275 -26.62 -6.36 -8.42
N GLU A 276 -27.58 -7.28 -8.24
CA GLU A 276 -27.60 -8.19 -7.09
C GLU A 276 -26.47 -9.23 -7.13
N SER A 277 -25.94 -9.55 -8.33
CA SER A 277 -24.86 -10.52 -8.50
C SER A 277 -23.85 -10.07 -9.56
N ASP A 278 -22.61 -10.54 -9.42
CA ASP A 278 -21.54 -10.27 -10.39
C ASP A 278 -21.87 -10.90 -11.76
N GLU A 279 -22.62 -12.00 -11.80
CA GLU A 279 -23.11 -12.62 -13.04
C GLU A 279 -24.11 -11.70 -13.77
N ALA A 280 -25.05 -11.08 -13.05
CA ALA A 280 -26.00 -10.16 -13.64
C ALA A 280 -25.30 -8.91 -14.21
N ALA A 281 -24.29 -8.38 -13.50
CA ALA A 281 -23.46 -7.29 -13.99
C ALA A 281 -22.67 -7.69 -15.26
N LEU A 282 -22.17 -8.93 -15.33
CA LEU A 282 -21.49 -9.49 -16.50
C LEU A 282 -22.44 -9.67 -17.69
N GLU A 283 -23.68 -10.08 -17.47
CA GLU A 283 -24.71 -10.19 -18.52
C GLU A 283 -25.07 -8.82 -19.09
N GLU A 284 -25.20 -7.79 -18.25
CA GLU A 284 -25.41 -6.42 -18.70
C GLU A 284 -24.23 -5.89 -19.51
N CYS A 285 -22.99 -6.18 -19.09
CA CYS A 285 -21.81 -5.83 -19.87
C CYS A 285 -21.86 -6.48 -21.28
N LYS A 286 -22.26 -7.75 -21.36
CA LYS A 286 -22.42 -8.48 -22.63
C LYS A 286 -23.52 -7.87 -23.49
N SER A 287 -24.67 -7.51 -22.91
CA SER A 287 -25.81 -6.92 -23.63
C SER A 287 -25.44 -5.59 -24.30
N LEU A 288 -24.64 -4.77 -23.60
CA LEU A 288 -24.16 -3.48 -24.07
C LEU A 288 -22.88 -3.56 -24.90
N ASN A 289 -22.35 -4.77 -25.14
CA ASN A 289 -21.07 -5.02 -25.82
C ASN A 289 -19.93 -4.19 -25.22
N THR A 290 -19.88 -4.12 -23.89
CA THR A 290 -18.89 -3.37 -23.11
C THR A 290 -18.38 -4.24 -21.96
N LYS A 291 -17.48 -3.69 -21.13
CA LYS A 291 -16.96 -4.36 -19.93
C LYS A 291 -16.66 -3.36 -18.83
N SER A 292 -16.70 -3.81 -17.58
CA SER A 292 -16.14 -3.05 -16.47
C SER A 292 -14.64 -2.78 -16.69
N ALA A 293 -14.22 -1.54 -16.42
CA ALA A 293 -12.83 -1.12 -16.41
C ALA A 293 -12.16 -1.42 -15.07
N LEU A 294 -12.90 -1.62 -13.97
CA LEU A 294 -12.33 -1.77 -12.62
C LEU A 294 -11.28 -2.89 -12.51
N PRO A 295 -11.48 -4.10 -13.08
CA PRO A 295 -10.44 -5.13 -13.04
C PRO A 295 -9.13 -4.68 -13.69
N LYS A 296 -9.21 -3.96 -14.81
CA LYS A 296 -8.05 -3.41 -15.51
C LYS A 296 -7.39 -2.29 -14.69
N VAL A 297 -8.18 -1.43 -14.04
CA VAL A 297 -7.70 -0.35 -13.17
C VAL A 297 -6.87 -0.91 -12.01
N ILE A 298 -7.40 -1.91 -11.30
CA ILE A 298 -6.73 -2.55 -10.15
C ILE A 298 -5.43 -3.24 -10.58
N THR A 299 -5.49 -4.05 -11.64
CA THR A 299 -4.33 -4.80 -12.14
C THR A 299 -3.24 -3.88 -12.69
N THR A 300 -3.61 -2.81 -13.40
CA THR A 300 -2.64 -1.82 -13.91
C THR A 300 -1.93 -1.10 -12.76
N MET A 301 -2.65 -0.70 -11.70
CA MET A 301 -2.03 -0.06 -10.54
C MET A 301 -1.03 -0.98 -9.84
N ARG A 302 -1.34 -2.27 -9.71
CA ARG A 302 -0.39 -3.24 -9.16
C ARG A 302 0.88 -3.36 -10.00
N GLN A 303 0.74 -3.39 -11.32
CA GLN A 303 1.89 -3.44 -12.23
C GLN A 303 2.77 -2.20 -12.05
N VAL A 304 2.15 -1.03 -11.97
CA VAL A 304 2.83 0.26 -11.79
C VAL A 304 3.52 0.36 -10.42
N LEU A 305 2.93 -0.20 -9.37
CA LEU A 305 3.55 -0.36 -8.05
C LEU A 305 4.67 -1.42 -8.01
N ASN A 306 4.96 -2.08 -9.13
CA ASN A 306 5.88 -3.20 -9.23
C ASN A 306 5.55 -4.35 -8.26
N LEU A 307 4.26 -4.61 -8.06
CA LEU A 307 3.79 -5.73 -7.28
C LEU A 307 3.62 -6.98 -8.16
N ALA A 308 3.94 -8.13 -7.60
CA ALA A 308 3.72 -9.46 -8.14
C ALA A 308 3.01 -10.30 -7.06
N SER A 309 2.60 -11.51 -7.45
CA SER A 309 2.03 -12.48 -6.55
C SER A 309 2.68 -13.83 -6.66
N PHE A 310 2.78 -14.52 -5.52
CA PHE A 310 3.00 -15.96 -5.45
C PHE A 310 1.84 -16.60 -4.70
N PHE A 311 1.69 -17.90 -4.84
CA PHE A 311 0.60 -18.66 -4.27
C PHE A 311 1.10 -19.72 -3.29
N THR A 312 0.30 -19.95 -2.25
CA THR A 312 0.35 -21.19 -1.46
C THR A 312 -0.94 -21.93 -1.70
N THR A 313 -0.88 -23.22 -2.00
CA THR A 313 -2.04 -24.04 -2.39
C THR A 313 -2.15 -25.28 -1.51
N GLY A 314 -3.38 -25.75 -1.33
CA GLY A 314 -3.69 -26.94 -0.55
C GLY A 314 -5.19 -27.08 -0.32
N THR A 315 -5.62 -28.20 0.26
CA THR A 315 -7.04 -28.46 0.57
C THR A 315 -7.57 -27.61 1.72
N ASP A 316 -6.69 -27.08 2.57
CA ASP A 316 -7.09 -26.20 3.66
C ASP A 316 -7.18 -24.75 3.20
N GLU A 317 -6.17 -24.25 2.48
CA GLU A 317 -6.12 -22.86 2.01
C GLU A 317 -5.48 -22.74 0.63
N VAL A 318 -6.08 -21.92 -0.24
CA VAL A 318 -5.39 -21.29 -1.38
C VAL A 318 -5.28 -19.81 -1.08
N ARG A 319 -4.05 -19.29 -1.12
CA ARG A 319 -3.77 -17.89 -0.81
C ARG A 319 -2.83 -17.25 -1.80
N GLN A 320 -3.19 -16.04 -2.22
CA GLN A 320 -2.39 -15.17 -3.07
C GLN A 320 -1.66 -14.15 -2.19
N TRP A 321 -0.33 -14.21 -2.20
CA TRP A 321 0.54 -13.33 -1.43
C TRP A 321 1.04 -12.20 -2.32
N THR A 322 1.03 -10.97 -1.81
CA THR A 322 1.58 -9.80 -2.53
C THR A 322 3.04 -9.61 -2.17
N ILE A 323 3.88 -9.47 -3.19
CA ILE A 323 5.31 -9.17 -3.06
C ILE A 323 5.73 -8.09 -4.05
N ARG A 324 6.79 -7.33 -3.72
CA ARG A 324 7.46 -6.48 -4.71
C ARG A 324 8.28 -7.35 -5.66
N LYS A 325 8.24 -7.03 -6.96
CA LYS A 325 9.04 -7.72 -7.99
C LYS A 325 10.53 -7.64 -7.65
N GLY A 326 11.24 -8.74 -7.86
CA GLY A 326 12.67 -8.84 -7.55
C GLY A 326 12.98 -9.31 -6.12
N ILE A 327 11.96 -9.57 -5.28
CA ILE A 327 12.19 -10.12 -3.94
C ILE A 327 12.77 -11.54 -4.00
N LYS A 328 13.71 -11.84 -3.10
CA LYS A 328 14.28 -13.18 -2.94
C LYS A 328 13.39 -14.10 -2.11
N ALA A 329 13.53 -15.40 -2.30
CA ALA A 329 12.72 -16.43 -1.64
C ALA A 329 12.64 -16.32 -0.10
N PRO A 330 13.72 -16.00 0.65
CA PRO A 330 13.63 -15.82 2.10
C PRO A 330 12.72 -14.66 2.50
N ALA A 331 12.85 -13.52 1.82
CA ALA A 331 12.04 -12.35 2.11
C ALA A 331 10.57 -12.53 1.67
N ALA A 332 10.31 -13.27 0.59
CA ALA A 332 8.96 -13.71 0.23
C ALA A 332 8.36 -14.64 1.30
N ALA A 333 9.16 -15.55 1.87
CA ALA A 333 8.73 -16.40 2.98
C ALA A 333 8.42 -15.60 4.25
N GLY A 334 9.15 -14.51 4.49
CA GLY A 334 8.90 -13.53 5.56
C GLY A 334 7.52 -12.87 5.49
N VAL A 335 6.94 -12.74 4.28
CA VAL A 335 5.58 -12.23 4.09
C VAL A 335 4.52 -13.18 4.68
N ILE A 336 4.80 -14.49 4.66
CA ILE A 336 3.94 -15.49 5.31
C ILE A 336 4.12 -15.42 6.82
N HIS A 337 5.37 -15.49 7.27
CA HIS A 337 5.73 -15.37 8.68
C HIS A 337 7.21 -15.01 8.83
N THR A 338 7.53 -14.09 9.75
CA THR A 338 8.92 -13.62 9.93
C THR A 338 9.91 -14.72 10.32
N ASP A 339 9.45 -15.80 10.95
CA ASP A 339 10.33 -16.93 11.27
C ASP A 339 10.75 -17.72 10.03
N PHE A 340 9.90 -17.82 9.00
CA PHE A 340 10.28 -18.50 7.76
C PHE A 340 11.42 -17.80 7.03
N GLU A 341 11.53 -16.47 7.13
CA GLU A 341 12.67 -15.73 6.60
C GLU A 341 13.94 -16.04 7.39
N LYS A 342 13.86 -16.02 8.74
CA LYS A 342 15.00 -16.25 9.62
C LYS A 342 15.54 -17.68 9.53
N THR A 343 14.66 -18.67 9.47
CA THR A 343 15.02 -20.09 9.44
C THR A 343 14.90 -20.71 8.05
N PHE A 344 14.85 -19.89 6.99
CA PHE A 344 14.73 -20.35 5.61
C PHE A 344 15.79 -21.40 5.24
N ILE A 345 15.36 -22.55 4.74
CA ILE A 345 16.23 -23.60 4.21
C ILE A 345 16.17 -23.57 2.69
N GLN A 346 14.98 -23.78 2.13
CA GLN A 346 14.73 -23.81 0.68
C GLN A 346 13.26 -23.57 0.37
N ALA A 347 12.95 -23.24 -0.87
CA ALA A 347 11.59 -23.24 -1.41
C ALA A 347 11.45 -24.33 -2.46
N VAL A 348 10.37 -25.11 -2.38
CA VAL A 348 9.92 -25.94 -3.50
C VAL A 348 9.03 -25.07 -4.36
N VAL A 349 9.32 -24.99 -5.65
CA VAL A 349 8.74 -24.01 -6.58
C VAL A 349 8.30 -24.69 -7.85
N TYR A 350 7.10 -24.36 -8.31
CA TYR A 350 6.65 -24.57 -9.68
C TYR A 350 5.73 -23.42 -10.06
N ASN A 351 5.72 -23.03 -11.34
CA ASN A 351 4.92 -21.89 -11.79
C ASN A 351 3.47 -22.33 -12.07
N TYR A 352 2.51 -21.41 -11.90
CA TYR A 352 1.11 -21.60 -12.28
C TYR A 352 0.95 -22.18 -13.69
N ALA A 353 1.69 -21.66 -14.67
CA ALA A 353 1.59 -22.13 -16.06
C ALA A 353 1.93 -23.62 -16.19
N THR A 354 2.97 -24.07 -15.47
CA THR A 354 3.36 -25.47 -15.40
C THR A 354 2.28 -26.32 -14.73
N LEU A 355 1.71 -25.87 -13.60
CA LEU A 355 0.65 -26.63 -12.94
C LEU A 355 -0.58 -26.74 -13.86
N ARG A 356 -0.95 -25.66 -14.54
CA ARG A 356 -2.07 -25.62 -15.47
C ARG A 356 -1.89 -26.54 -16.67
N GLU A 357 -0.67 -26.67 -17.19
CA GLU A 357 -0.32 -27.56 -18.30
C GLU A 357 -0.40 -29.04 -17.90
N TYR A 358 0.15 -29.41 -16.75
CA TYR A 358 0.26 -30.82 -16.33
C TYR A 358 -0.95 -31.31 -15.52
N GLY A 359 -1.84 -30.41 -15.11
CA GLY A 359 -3.07 -30.74 -14.40
C GLY A 359 -2.91 -30.75 -12.88
N ASP A 360 -1.99 -31.53 -12.33
CA ASP A 360 -1.79 -31.66 -10.88
C ASP A 360 -0.31 -31.69 -10.45
N GLU A 361 -0.07 -31.55 -9.14
CA GLU A 361 1.29 -31.52 -8.57
C GLU A 361 2.06 -32.84 -8.78
N ALA A 362 1.37 -33.98 -8.82
CA ALA A 362 2.01 -35.28 -9.02
C ALA A 362 2.55 -35.40 -10.46
N ALA A 363 1.80 -34.92 -11.44
CA ALA A 363 2.20 -34.86 -12.84
C ALA A 363 3.36 -33.87 -13.05
N VAL A 364 3.30 -32.68 -12.44
CA VAL A 364 4.42 -31.70 -12.47
C VAL A 364 5.70 -32.32 -11.89
N LYS A 365 5.57 -33.07 -10.79
CA LYS A 365 6.69 -33.77 -10.15
C LYS A 365 7.22 -34.92 -11.01
N ALA A 366 6.35 -35.74 -11.59
CA ALA A 366 6.72 -36.82 -12.50
C ALA A 366 7.45 -36.31 -13.76
N ALA A 367 7.06 -35.13 -14.24
CA ALA A 367 7.71 -34.44 -15.35
C ALA A 367 9.04 -33.75 -14.98
N GLY A 368 9.47 -33.80 -13.72
CA GLY A 368 10.71 -33.17 -13.25
C GLY A 368 10.68 -31.64 -13.30
N LYS A 369 9.49 -31.03 -13.30
CA LYS A 369 9.31 -29.57 -13.40
C LYS A 369 9.23 -28.87 -12.04
N VAL A 370 9.20 -29.63 -10.95
CA VAL A 370 9.33 -29.09 -9.58
C VAL A 370 10.78 -28.69 -9.33
N MET A 371 10.99 -27.44 -8.97
CA MET A 371 12.30 -26.88 -8.67
C MET A 371 12.51 -26.79 -7.16
N THR A 372 13.74 -27.03 -6.71
CA THR A 372 14.17 -26.70 -5.36
C THR A 372 15.11 -25.51 -5.42
N LYS A 373 14.77 -24.44 -4.72
CA LYS A 373 15.41 -23.13 -4.82
C LYS A 373 15.95 -22.68 -3.47
N GLY A 374 17.19 -22.17 -3.48
CA GLY A 374 17.87 -21.62 -2.30
C GLY A 374 17.60 -20.12 -2.08
N LYS A 375 18.42 -19.51 -1.23
CA LYS A 375 18.25 -18.13 -0.76
C LYS A 375 18.33 -17.06 -1.86
N ASP A 376 19.06 -17.33 -2.94
CA ASP A 376 19.27 -16.36 -4.03
C ASP A 376 18.21 -16.43 -5.13
N TYR A 377 17.22 -17.31 -5.01
CA TYR A 377 16.12 -17.36 -5.97
C TYR A 377 15.25 -16.11 -5.85
N VAL A 378 15.07 -15.43 -6.99
CA VAL A 378 14.11 -14.34 -7.13
C VAL A 378 12.76 -14.95 -7.44
N VAL A 379 11.76 -14.65 -6.63
CA VAL A 379 10.41 -15.20 -6.81
C VAL A 379 9.77 -14.56 -8.05
N GLU A 380 9.20 -15.41 -8.90
CA GLU A 380 8.53 -14.98 -10.13
C GLU A 380 7.02 -14.82 -9.90
N ASP A 381 6.39 -13.95 -10.70
CA ASP A 381 4.95 -13.76 -10.63
C ASP A 381 4.23 -15.04 -11.08
N GLY A 382 3.30 -15.50 -10.23
CA GLY A 382 2.57 -16.75 -10.44
C GLY A 382 3.28 -18.00 -9.92
N ASP A 383 4.41 -17.87 -9.22
CA ASP A 383 5.03 -19.00 -8.55
C ASP A 383 4.11 -19.61 -7.49
N ILE A 384 4.08 -20.93 -7.42
CA ILE A 384 3.46 -21.69 -6.34
C ILE A 384 4.60 -22.17 -5.45
N LEU A 385 4.60 -21.70 -4.19
CA LEU A 385 5.70 -21.90 -3.25
C LEU A 385 5.28 -22.79 -2.09
N LEU A 386 6.12 -23.79 -1.82
CA LEU A 386 6.14 -24.50 -0.55
C LEU A 386 7.44 -24.20 0.18
N ILE A 387 7.36 -23.41 1.25
CA ILE A 387 8.52 -23.01 2.04
C ILE A 387 8.95 -24.15 2.96
N LYS A 388 10.25 -24.46 2.95
CA LYS A 388 10.90 -25.32 3.94
C LYS A 388 11.77 -24.44 4.83
N ALA A 389 11.42 -24.40 6.11
CA ALA A 389 12.12 -23.61 7.12
C ALA A 389 12.44 -24.50 8.33
N GLY A 390 13.52 -24.17 9.05
CA GLY A 390 13.91 -24.86 10.27
C GLY A 390 12.99 -24.52 11.44
N ALA A 391 13.02 -25.35 12.49
CA ALA A 391 12.36 -25.05 13.74
C ALA A 391 12.86 -23.71 14.29
N ALA A 392 11.95 -22.85 14.73
CA ALA A 392 12.31 -21.63 15.44
C ALA A 392 13.16 -22.02 16.67
N ARG A 393 14.37 -21.47 16.78
CA ARG A 393 15.16 -21.63 18.01
C ARG A 393 14.45 -20.81 19.09
N GLU A 394 13.91 -21.45 20.11
CA GLU A 394 13.56 -20.77 21.35
C GLU A 394 14.80 -20.01 21.81
N GLN A 395 14.69 -18.70 22.00
CA GLN A 395 15.81 -17.94 22.53
C GLN A 395 16.13 -18.47 23.93
N PRO A 396 17.37 -18.87 24.23
CA PRO A 396 17.73 -19.23 25.59
C PRO A 396 17.58 -17.98 26.46
N THR A 397 16.66 -18.04 27.42
CA THR A 397 16.62 -17.04 28.49
C THR A 397 17.92 -17.19 29.27
N ASN A 398 18.83 -16.23 29.13
CA ASN A 398 20.06 -16.18 29.91
C ASN A 398 19.71 -16.14 31.40
N ASN A 399 19.87 -17.25 32.09
CA ASN A 399 19.95 -17.31 33.54
C ASN A 399 21.10 -18.23 33.93
N SER A 400 22.31 -17.68 33.95
CA SER A 400 23.44 -18.29 34.65
C SER A 400 23.41 -17.79 36.10
N ASN A 401 22.91 -18.61 37.02
CA ASN A 401 23.57 -18.86 38.30
C ASN A 401 22.82 -19.91 39.16
N HIS A 402 23.63 -20.88 39.60
CA HIS A 402 23.52 -21.74 40.78
C HIS A 402 22.73 -23.06 40.75
N HIS A 403 23.56 -24.12 40.82
CA HIS A 403 23.52 -25.33 41.63
C HIS A 403 22.22 -26.11 41.81
N ASP A 404 22.33 -27.33 41.28
CA ASP A 404 21.56 -28.53 41.57
C ASP A 404 21.33 -28.77 43.07
N ASN A 405 20.07 -28.99 43.44
CA ASN A 405 19.65 -29.79 44.59
C ASN A 405 18.22 -30.28 44.32
N SER A 406 18.11 -31.57 44.06
CA SER A 406 16.90 -32.33 43.71
C SER A 406 15.89 -32.45 44.86
N ILE A 407 14.60 -32.14 44.62
CA ILE A 407 13.40 -32.63 45.36
C ILE A 407 12.21 -32.77 44.36
N PRO A 408 11.37 -33.84 44.42
CA PRO A 408 10.42 -34.25 43.36
C PRO A 408 9.09 -33.44 43.35
N PRO A 409 8.18 -33.65 42.36
CA PRO A 409 7.25 -32.62 41.90
C PRO A 409 6.07 -32.43 42.85
N SER A 410 5.77 -31.20 43.23
CA SER A 410 4.44 -30.88 43.77
C SER A 410 4.03 -29.42 43.59
N ASN A 411 2.76 -29.28 43.21
CA ASN A 411 1.83 -28.18 43.40
C ASN A 411 2.01 -26.82 42.69
N ARG A 412 0.99 -26.56 41.87
CA ARG A 412 0.60 -25.28 41.29
C ARG A 412 0.61 -24.12 42.29
N SER A 413 1.09 -22.98 41.80
CA SER A 413 0.65 -21.60 42.08
C SER A 413 1.07 -20.91 43.40
N LYS A 414 1.62 -19.70 43.24
CA LYS A 414 1.22 -18.41 43.87
C LYS A 414 2.43 -17.55 44.27
N VAL A 415 2.86 -16.64 43.39
CA VAL A 415 3.52 -15.39 43.83
C VAL A 415 3.02 -14.23 42.93
N LYS A 416 2.02 -13.50 43.41
CA LYS A 416 1.55 -12.22 42.81
C LYS A 416 2.55 -11.11 43.15
N SER A 417 2.98 -10.33 42.16
CA SER A 417 3.92 -9.22 42.32
C SER A 417 3.37 -8.14 43.27
N SER A 418 4.25 -7.47 44.02
CA SER A 418 3.89 -6.45 45.03
C SER A 418 3.07 -5.28 44.45
N VAL A 419 3.33 -4.92 43.19
CA VAL A 419 2.62 -3.86 42.45
C VAL A 419 1.15 -4.21 42.20
N GLN A 420 0.87 -5.46 41.81
CA GLN A 420 -0.49 -5.92 41.53
C GLN A 420 -1.33 -6.03 42.81
N ARG A 421 -0.67 -6.32 43.95
CA ARG A 421 -1.30 -6.30 45.28
C ARG A 421 -1.70 -4.88 45.70
N GLY A 422 -0.87 -3.88 45.45
CA GLY A 422 -1.17 -2.47 45.76
C GLY A 422 -2.31 -1.89 44.90
N LEU A 423 -2.35 -2.22 43.61
CA LEU A 423 -3.45 -1.82 42.71
C LEU A 423 -4.78 -2.48 43.09
N ARG A 424 -4.74 -3.77 43.44
CA ARG A 424 -5.92 -4.50 43.92
C ARG A 424 -6.55 -3.83 45.14
N GLN A 425 -5.72 -3.50 46.13
CA GLN A 425 -6.22 -2.90 47.38
C GLN A 425 -6.89 -1.55 47.12
N ARG A 426 -6.24 -0.64 46.39
CA ARG A 426 -6.82 0.68 46.06
C ARG A 426 -8.12 0.58 45.26
N PHE A 427 -8.23 -0.40 44.35
CA PHE A 427 -9.43 -0.60 43.56
C PHE A 427 -10.60 -1.08 44.42
N LEU A 428 -10.37 -2.03 45.33
CA LEU A 428 -11.41 -2.53 46.24
C LEU A 428 -11.80 -1.52 47.32
N ASP A 429 -10.86 -0.72 47.80
CA ASP A 429 -11.15 0.36 48.75
C ASP A 429 -12.08 1.41 48.11
N THR A 430 -12.01 1.58 46.79
CA THR A 430 -12.86 2.51 46.03
C THR A 430 -14.17 1.86 45.57
N TYR A 431 -14.14 0.57 45.23
CA TYR A 431 -15.26 -0.19 44.67
C TYR A 431 -15.37 -1.58 45.32
N PRO A 432 -15.84 -1.67 46.58
CA PRO A 432 -15.83 -2.92 47.35
C PRO A 432 -16.71 -4.03 46.76
N GLY A 433 -17.72 -3.68 45.96
CA GLY A 433 -18.61 -4.65 45.29
C GLY A 433 -17.96 -5.44 44.14
N PHE A 434 -16.74 -5.11 43.73
CA PHE A 434 -16.06 -5.73 42.58
C PHE A 434 -15.12 -6.89 42.96
N GLU A 435 -15.06 -7.31 44.23
CA GLU A 435 -14.24 -8.44 44.70
C GLU A 435 -14.37 -9.72 43.83
N PRO A 436 -15.57 -10.14 43.37
CA PRO A 436 -15.70 -11.36 42.56
C PRO A 436 -15.09 -11.25 41.16
N TYR A 437 -14.94 -10.02 40.62
CA TYR A 437 -14.54 -9.75 39.23
C TYR A 437 -13.12 -9.18 39.12
N ILE A 438 -12.41 -9.05 40.23
CA ILE A 438 -11.19 -8.24 40.27
C ILE A 438 -10.03 -8.78 39.43
N GLU A 439 -9.97 -10.10 39.21
CA GLU A 439 -8.94 -10.72 38.38
C GLU A 439 -9.17 -10.49 36.87
N GLU A 440 -10.40 -10.09 36.47
CA GLU A 440 -10.74 -9.73 35.09
C GLU A 440 -10.50 -8.25 34.81
N VAL A 441 -10.66 -7.39 35.82
CA VAL A 441 -10.52 -5.94 35.72
C VAL A 441 -9.07 -5.48 35.93
N LEU A 442 -8.28 -6.19 36.74
CA LEU A 442 -6.88 -5.82 36.95
C LEU A 442 -6.01 -6.20 35.75
N PRO A 443 -5.13 -5.28 35.30
CA PRO A 443 -4.23 -5.57 34.19
C PRO A 443 -3.34 -6.77 34.51
N LYS A 444 -3.18 -7.66 33.52
CA LYS A 444 -2.34 -8.85 33.65
C LYS A 444 -0.89 -8.42 33.80
N LYS A 445 -0.08 -9.22 34.49
CA LYS A 445 1.35 -8.91 34.77
C LYS A 445 2.12 -8.48 33.50
N ALA A 446 1.87 -9.14 32.37
CA ALA A 446 2.48 -8.81 31.08
C ALA A 446 2.17 -7.37 30.57
N GLN A 447 0.99 -6.84 30.89
CA GLN A 447 0.62 -5.45 30.54
C GLN A 447 1.28 -4.43 31.47
N LEU A 448 1.44 -4.77 32.76
CA LEU A 448 2.16 -3.92 33.73
C LEU A 448 3.67 -3.87 33.45
N ASP A 449 4.25 -4.96 32.95
CA ASP A 449 5.67 -5.02 32.59
C ASP A 449 5.96 -4.24 31.28
N ALA A 450 4.98 -4.13 30.37
CA ALA A 450 5.09 -3.32 29.14
C ALA A 450 5.13 -1.80 29.40
N VAL A 451 4.48 -1.32 30.47
CA VAL A 451 4.48 0.11 30.85
C VAL A 451 5.80 0.55 31.50
N LYS A 452 6.63 -0.39 31.97
CA LYS A 452 7.96 -0.07 32.55
C LYS A 452 9.06 0.20 31.53
N LEU A 453 8.80 -0.04 30.23
CA LEU A 453 9.81 0.12 29.17
C LEU A 453 9.84 1.51 28.50
N TYR A 454 8.90 2.41 28.83
CA TYR A 454 8.91 3.80 28.37
C TYR A 454 8.33 4.71 29.48
N GLY A 455 9.10 5.66 30.02
CA GLY A 455 8.56 6.73 30.90
C GLY A 455 8.37 8.06 30.14
N PRO A 456 7.84 9.16 30.74
CA PRO A 456 7.04 9.34 31.97
C PRO A 456 5.56 9.73 31.62
N PRO A 457 4.66 10.11 32.57
CA PRO A 457 3.23 9.84 32.48
C PRO A 457 2.41 10.91 31.74
N ILE A 458 1.35 10.50 31.04
CA ILE A 458 0.30 11.39 30.50
C ILE A 458 -1.07 10.82 30.94
N PRO A 459 -2.02 11.68 31.37
CA PRO A 459 -3.14 11.29 32.23
C PRO A 459 -4.23 10.50 31.51
N THR A 460 -4.78 9.53 32.25
CA THR A 460 -5.95 8.72 31.92
C THR A 460 -7.18 9.59 31.65
N PHE A 461 -7.62 9.66 30.38
CA PHE A 461 -9.02 9.94 30.04
C PHE A 461 -9.72 8.60 29.83
N LEU A 462 -10.49 8.17 30.83
CA LEU A 462 -11.48 7.11 30.69
C LEU A 462 -12.74 7.72 30.07
N HIS A 463 -13.09 7.28 28.86
CA HIS A 463 -14.42 7.52 28.31
C HIS A 463 -15.45 6.76 29.15
N THR A 464 -16.31 7.48 29.87
CA THR A 464 -17.48 6.95 30.55
C THR A 464 -18.61 6.73 29.54
N LEU A 465 -19.09 5.50 29.45
CA LEU A 465 -20.38 5.18 28.85
C LEU A 465 -21.48 5.68 29.79
N SER A 466 -22.33 6.60 29.32
CA SER A 466 -23.52 7.07 30.05
C SER A 466 -24.63 6.02 30.03
N PRO A 467 -25.33 5.77 31.15
CA PRO A 467 -26.58 5.02 31.14
C PRO A 467 -27.80 5.94 30.93
N LEU A 468 -28.81 5.40 30.25
CA LEU A 468 -30.14 5.96 29.95
C LEU A 468 -30.88 6.43 31.22
N PRO A 469 -31.70 7.49 31.16
CA PRO A 469 -32.65 7.81 32.22
C PRO A 469 -33.99 7.09 31.99
N THR A 470 -34.46 6.41 33.04
CA THR A 470 -35.85 6.03 33.25
C THR A 470 -36.60 7.12 34.02
N ASN A 471 -37.85 7.34 33.57
CA ASN A 471 -38.93 8.24 34.03
C ASN A 471 -39.06 9.56 33.29
#